data_AF-P06014-F1
#
_entry.id   AF-P06014-F1
#
_cell.length_a   1.000
_cell.length_b   1.000
_cell.length_c   1.000
_cell.angle_alpha   90.00
_cell.angle_beta   90.00
_cell.angle_gamma   90.00
#
_symmetry.space_group_name_H-M   'P 1'
#
loop_
_entity.id
_entity.type
_entity.pdbx_description
1 polymer ?
#
loop_
_entity_poly.entity_id
_entity_poly.type
_entity_poly.pdbx_seq_one_letter_code
_entity_poly.pdbx_strand_id
1 'polypeptide(L)'
;MTKAYENRMLLQALVLAAVLCTTHAEGTAKAPLKHSVATGFCSFSKAAKQAANKLAQTLDAVKATLNQNRKAHLQNLLVAVKRPTEQIAALILGQYANTQAASGLSDLGKWAPDETKTIGQALYTSGRLDGFIDVLDGHRSENSGQNKNCIANDGDGTTKAFDFDALCGPTEVAKAGNEPGDLKSSDRNGFWWHRRAAASGGNNHCVIFDDLNTAYSTKTAATDFLAGLIKVHQTTGLTAATAIAAQKSTNKILKDIDANWPKVQQAYTTAAGRSPTTEQEYKDLLKDESSRQKLRAAAQTVNNWKPADKPANMDDYLKQVFKIDANVNSAYVTAMKEISMDVPTKDGETQKKELFEMSEEDLEAALAVEIRRLSSENAKLTTEVKQLRRNQGKQATEDTCNKMKGETACNNKPFCTYNATETDENKKCKFNETKASKSGVSVAQAQTGGTQTTTDKCKDKKKDDCKSPDCKWEGETCKDSSFILNKQFALSVVSAAFAALLF
;
A
#
# COMPACT_ATOMS: atom_id res chain seq x y z
N MET A 1 4.22 -4.02 -50.66
CA MET A 1 3.22 -5.07 -50.38
C MET A 1 2.32 -5.17 -51.60
N THR A 2 2.27 -6.33 -52.25
CA THR A 2 1.59 -6.49 -53.54
C THR A 2 0.08 -6.59 -53.34
N LYS A 3 -0.68 -5.93 -54.23
CA LYS A 3 -2.15 -5.90 -54.32
C LYS A 3 -2.84 -7.26 -54.12
N ALA A 4 -2.13 -8.36 -54.41
CA ALA A 4 -2.59 -9.72 -54.19
C ALA A 4 -2.77 -10.10 -52.71
N TYR A 5 -1.96 -9.54 -51.78
CA TYR A 5 -2.05 -9.84 -50.35
C TYR A 5 -3.26 -9.14 -49.71
N GLU A 6 -3.54 -7.89 -50.09
CA GLU A 6 -4.74 -7.15 -49.65
C GLU A 6 -6.02 -7.82 -50.15
N ASN A 7 -6.08 -8.24 -51.42
CA ASN A 7 -7.25 -8.95 -51.95
C ASN A 7 -7.46 -10.31 -51.26
N ARG A 8 -6.40 -11.02 -50.87
CA ARG A 8 -6.53 -12.30 -50.16
C ARG A 8 -7.02 -12.11 -48.72
N MET A 9 -6.59 -11.05 -48.03
CA MET A 9 -7.12 -10.67 -46.73
C MET A 9 -8.59 -10.21 -46.81
N LEU A 10 -8.94 -9.42 -47.83
CA LEU A 10 -10.34 -8.98 -48.03
C LEU A 10 -11.26 -10.16 -48.36
N LEU A 11 -10.81 -11.10 -49.20
CA LEU A 11 -11.58 -12.29 -49.54
C LEU A 11 -11.70 -13.24 -48.34
N GLN A 12 -10.65 -13.38 -47.52
CA GLN A 12 -10.72 -14.14 -46.27
C GLN A 12 -11.65 -13.47 -45.24
N ALA A 13 -11.64 -12.14 -45.14
CA ALA A 13 -12.57 -11.40 -44.29
C ALA A 13 -14.02 -11.50 -44.79
N LEU A 14 -14.24 -11.44 -46.11
CA LEU A 14 -15.55 -11.62 -46.74
C LEU A 14 -16.07 -13.06 -46.64
N VAL A 15 -15.21 -14.07 -46.74
CA VAL A 15 -15.60 -15.47 -46.53
C VAL A 15 -15.88 -15.74 -45.05
N LEU A 16 -15.12 -15.14 -44.12
CA LEU A 16 -15.47 -15.20 -42.69
C LEU A 16 -16.81 -14.50 -42.41
N ALA A 17 -17.06 -13.34 -43.04
CA ALA A 17 -18.31 -12.57 -42.92
C ALA A 17 -19.51 -13.22 -43.64
N ALA A 18 -19.30 -13.93 -44.75
CA ALA A 18 -20.37 -14.63 -45.47
C ALA A 18 -20.75 -15.95 -44.78
N VAL A 19 -19.79 -16.65 -44.16
CA VAL A 19 -20.05 -17.81 -43.27
C VAL A 19 -20.69 -17.37 -41.94
N LEU A 20 -20.75 -16.05 -41.66
CA LEU A 20 -21.49 -15.48 -40.53
C LEU A 20 -23.02 -15.32 -40.79
N CYS A 21 -23.51 -15.50 -42.02
CA CYS A 21 -24.96 -15.41 -42.34
C CYS A 21 -25.66 -16.76 -42.50
N THR A 22 -25.10 -17.88 -42.02
CA THR A 22 -25.83 -19.16 -42.00
C THR A 22 -27.07 -19.03 -41.12
N THR A 23 -28.22 -19.27 -41.74
CA THR A 23 -29.55 -19.32 -41.14
C THR A 23 -29.52 -19.95 -39.74
N HIS A 24 -29.93 -19.17 -38.74
CA HIS A 24 -30.11 -19.65 -37.37
C HIS A 24 -31.37 -20.52 -37.35
N ALA A 25 -31.26 -21.81 -37.69
CA ALA A 25 -32.42 -22.69 -37.57
C ALA A 25 -32.83 -22.72 -36.09
N GLU A 26 -34.08 -22.33 -35.85
CA GLU A 26 -34.73 -22.36 -34.54
C GLU A 26 -34.83 -23.81 -34.05
N GLY A 27 -34.89 -24.00 -32.74
CA GLY A 27 -35.29 -25.29 -32.20
C GLY A 27 -36.71 -25.63 -32.66
N THR A 28 -37.06 -26.91 -32.60
CA THR A 28 -38.45 -27.35 -32.60
C THR A 28 -39.05 -27.17 -31.20
N ALA A 29 -40.37 -27.03 -31.09
CA ALA A 29 -41.04 -26.99 -29.79
C ALA A 29 -40.59 -28.18 -28.92
N LYS A 30 -40.39 -27.95 -27.62
CA LYS A 30 -39.88 -28.92 -26.64
C LYS A 30 -38.45 -29.42 -26.85
N ALA A 31 -37.69 -28.86 -27.80
CA ALA A 31 -36.30 -29.23 -27.99
C ALA A 31 -35.47 -28.94 -26.72
N PRO A 32 -34.70 -29.91 -26.20
CA PRO A 32 -33.89 -29.71 -25.00
C PRO A 32 -32.71 -28.76 -25.25
N LEU A 33 -32.18 -28.19 -24.16
CA LEU A 33 -30.92 -27.48 -24.18
C LEU A 33 -29.77 -28.45 -24.48
N LYS A 34 -28.80 -28.02 -25.28
CA LYS A 34 -27.56 -28.80 -25.49
C LYS A 34 -26.85 -29.05 -24.16
N HIS A 35 -26.37 -30.27 -23.99
CA HIS A 35 -25.46 -30.65 -22.91
C HIS A 35 -24.26 -29.71 -22.84
N SER A 36 -23.63 -29.38 -23.98
CA SER A 36 -22.49 -28.47 -23.99
C SER A 36 -22.82 -27.02 -23.60
N VAL A 37 -24.04 -26.53 -23.86
CA VAL A 37 -24.47 -25.19 -23.40
C VAL A 37 -24.67 -25.20 -21.90
N ALA A 38 -25.35 -26.23 -21.38
CA ALA A 38 -25.55 -26.40 -19.94
C ALA A 38 -24.21 -26.52 -19.20
N THR A 39 -23.29 -27.34 -19.71
CA THR A 39 -21.93 -27.46 -19.16
C THR A 39 -21.18 -26.13 -19.20
N GLY A 40 -21.37 -25.31 -20.24
CA GLY A 40 -20.72 -24.01 -20.33
C GLY A 40 -21.27 -22.97 -19.35
N PHE A 41 -22.58 -22.96 -19.11
CA PHE A 41 -23.18 -22.15 -18.04
C PHE A 41 -22.65 -22.55 -16.66
N CYS A 42 -22.53 -23.85 -16.40
CA CYS A 42 -21.95 -24.32 -15.13
C CYS A 42 -20.46 -24.03 -14.99
N SER A 43 -19.70 -24.14 -16.08
CA SER A 43 -18.27 -23.82 -16.07
C SER A 43 -18.04 -22.34 -15.72
N PHE A 44 -18.85 -21.44 -16.27
CA PHE A 44 -18.85 -20.03 -15.86
C PHE A 44 -19.24 -19.86 -14.40
N SER A 45 -20.31 -20.53 -13.95
CA SER A 45 -20.77 -20.44 -12.56
C SER A 45 -19.66 -20.84 -11.58
N LYS A 46 -18.98 -21.97 -11.84
CA LYS A 46 -17.83 -22.43 -11.09
C LYS A 46 -16.69 -21.40 -11.09
N ALA A 47 -16.33 -20.86 -12.26
CA ALA A 47 -15.29 -19.84 -12.37
C ALA A 47 -15.63 -18.55 -11.61
N ALA A 48 -16.90 -18.14 -11.59
CA ALA A 48 -17.36 -16.96 -10.84
C ALA A 48 -17.24 -17.19 -9.32
N LYS A 49 -17.61 -18.38 -8.83
CA LYS A 49 -17.41 -18.78 -7.42
C LYS A 49 -15.91 -18.80 -7.07
N GLN A 50 -15.06 -19.33 -7.94
CA GLN A 50 -13.60 -19.33 -7.76
C GLN A 50 -13.02 -17.91 -7.72
N ALA A 51 -13.47 -17.02 -8.60
CA ALA A 51 -13.05 -15.63 -8.64
C ALA A 51 -13.36 -14.90 -7.32
N ALA A 52 -14.56 -15.13 -6.75
CA ALA A 52 -14.92 -14.58 -5.44
C ALA A 52 -14.06 -15.13 -4.29
N ASN A 53 -13.79 -16.44 -4.27
CA ASN A 53 -12.89 -17.03 -3.29
C ASN A 53 -11.45 -16.50 -3.41
N LYS A 54 -10.96 -16.32 -4.64
CA LYS A 54 -9.65 -15.73 -4.91
C LYS A 54 -9.57 -14.27 -4.46
N LEU A 55 -10.64 -13.48 -4.61
CA LEU A 55 -10.70 -12.12 -4.10
C LEU A 55 -10.47 -12.12 -2.58
N ALA A 56 -11.20 -12.96 -1.83
CA ALA A 56 -11.03 -13.07 -0.39
C ALA A 56 -9.58 -13.41 0.00
N GLN A 57 -8.98 -14.43 -0.62
CA GLN A 57 -7.58 -14.80 -0.38
C GLN A 57 -6.59 -13.69 -0.75
N THR A 58 -6.86 -12.93 -1.81
CA THR A 58 -6.02 -11.82 -2.25
C THR A 58 -6.06 -10.69 -1.22
N LEU A 59 -7.25 -10.32 -0.73
CA LEU A 59 -7.40 -9.29 0.31
C LEU A 59 -6.77 -9.72 1.64
N ASP A 60 -6.91 -10.98 2.03
CA ASP A 60 -6.23 -11.53 3.22
C ASP A 60 -4.71 -11.46 3.09
N ALA A 61 -4.15 -11.81 1.93
CA ALA A 61 -2.73 -11.71 1.66
C ALA A 61 -2.22 -10.25 1.65
N VAL A 62 -2.99 -9.32 1.08
CA VAL A 62 -2.68 -7.88 1.11
C VAL A 62 -2.69 -7.35 2.55
N LYS A 63 -3.70 -7.70 3.35
CA LYS A 63 -3.78 -7.33 4.77
C LYS A 63 -2.60 -7.87 5.57
N ALA A 64 -2.27 -9.16 5.41
CA ALA A 64 -1.13 -9.76 6.10
C ALA A 64 0.20 -9.08 5.73
N THR A 65 0.36 -8.72 4.46
CA THR A 65 1.56 -8.03 3.95
C THR A 65 1.65 -6.60 4.50
N LEU A 66 0.54 -5.86 4.55
CA LEU A 66 0.48 -4.53 5.16
C LEU A 66 0.90 -4.54 6.64
N ASN A 67 0.31 -5.43 7.43
CA ASN A 67 0.64 -5.56 8.86
C ASN A 67 2.10 -5.93 9.07
N GLN A 68 2.62 -6.90 8.31
CA GLN A 68 4.03 -7.29 8.40
C GLN A 68 4.97 -6.14 8.04
N ASN A 69 4.66 -5.38 6.98
CA ASN A 69 5.47 -4.22 6.58
C ASN A 69 5.41 -3.08 7.60
N ARG A 70 4.25 -2.83 8.22
CA ARG A 70 4.13 -1.88 9.33
C ARG A 70 4.94 -2.31 10.55
N LYS A 71 4.84 -3.59 10.95
CA LYS A 71 5.67 -4.16 12.02
C LYS A 71 7.16 -3.98 11.73
N ALA A 72 7.60 -4.35 10.53
CA ALA A 72 9.01 -4.20 10.11
C ALA A 72 9.46 -2.73 10.14
N HIS A 73 8.61 -1.80 9.67
CA HIS A 73 8.92 -0.38 9.71
C HIS A 73 9.13 0.11 11.15
N LEU A 74 8.20 -0.19 12.06
CA LEU A 74 8.28 0.18 13.47
C LEU A 74 9.49 -0.45 14.18
N GLN A 75 9.77 -1.74 13.92
CA GLN A 75 10.97 -2.42 14.45
C GLN A 75 12.24 -1.68 14.07
N ASN A 76 12.37 -1.30 12.80
CA ASN A 76 13.57 -0.61 12.33
C ASN A 76 13.64 0.84 12.82
N LEU A 77 12.52 1.55 12.98
CA LEU A 77 12.53 2.85 13.64
C LEU A 77 13.01 2.73 15.09
N LEU A 78 12.53 1.74 15.85
CA LEU A 78 12.99 1.51 17.21
C LEU A 78 14.49 1.22 17.27
N VAL A 79 15.01 0.38 16.36
CA VAL A 79 16.46 0.11 16.24
C VAL A 79 17.22 1.40 15.93
N ALA A 80 16.74 2.20 14.98
CA ALA A 80 17.39 3.45 14.57
C ALA A 80 17.56 4.43 15.75
N VAL A 81 16.59 4.45 16.65
CA VAL A 81 16.63 5.31 17.84
C VAL A 81 17.48 4.70 18.96
N LYS A 82 17.41 3.37 19.18
CA LYS A 82 18.18 2.66 20.21
C LYS A 82 19.65 2.45 19.88
N ARG A 83 20.01 2.43 18.59
CA ARG A 83 21.35 2.10 18.09
C ARG A 83 21.86 3.19 17.14
N PRO A 84 22.32 4.34 17.65
CA PRO A 84 22.86 5.41 16.81
C PRO A 84 23.98 4.97 15.86
N THR A 85 24.82 4.02 16.26
CA THR A 85 25.90 3.46 15.43
C THR A 85 25.38 2.68 14.22
N GLU A 86 24.20 2.06 14.34
CA GLU A 86 23.53 1.27 13.32
C GLU A 86 22.35 2.03 12.67
N GLN A 87 22.20 3.32 12.97
CA GLN A 87 21.01 4.10 12.62
C GLN A 87 20.71 4.10 11.13
N ILE A 88 21.73 4.27 10.27
CA ILE A 88 21.54 4.27 8.82
C ILE A 88 21.07 2.90 8.32
N ALA A 89 21.63 1.80 8.83
CA ALA A 89 21.20 0.45 8.47
C ALA A 89 19.70 0.24 8.79
N ALA A 90 19.30 0.66 9.98
CA ALA A 90 17.92 0.62 10.43
C ALA A 90 17.00 1.50 9.57
N LEU A 91 17.38 2.74 9.29
CA LEU A 91 16.58 3.64 8.44
C LEU A 91 16.42 3.09 7.01
N ILE A 92 17.43 2.42 6.43
CA ILE A 92 17.31 1.77 5.11
C ILE A 92 16.26 0.66 5.13
N LEU A 93 16.29 -0.22 6.12
CA LEU A 93 15.29 -1.28 6.25
C LEU A 93 13.90 -0.74 6.58
N GLY A 94 13.81 0.29 7.41
CA GLY A 94 12.57 1.01 7.71
C GLY A 94 11.97 1.65 6.47
N GLN A 95 12.79 2.28 5.61
CA GLN A 95 12.34 2.86 4.35
C GLN A 95 11.93 1.80 3.32
N TYR A 96 12.65 0.68 3.27
CA TYR A 96 12.25 -0.48 2.46
C TYR A 96 10.87 -0.98 2.88
N ALA A 97 10.65 -1.18 4.19
CA ALA A 97 9.37 -1.60 4.74
C ALA A 97 8.24 -0.60 4.46
N ASN A 98 8.51 0.70 4.61
CA ASN A 98 7.55 1.76 4.27
C ASN A 98 7.18 1.74 2.77
N THR A 99 8.16 1.51 1.89
CA THR A 99 7.92 1.38 0.46
C THR A 99 7.05 0.16 0.15
N GLN A 100 7.29 -0.98 0.80
CA GLN A 100 6.45 -2.17 0.62
C GLN A 100 5.05 -1.99 1.20
N ALA A 101 4.90 -1.24 2.30
CA ALA A 101 3.59 -0.86 2.83
C ALA A 101 2.81 0.02 1.83
N ALA A 102 3.46 1.01 1.21
CA ALA A 102 2.86 1.83 0.16
C ALA A 102 2.45 0.99 -1.06
N SER A 103 3.27 0.03 -1.49
CA SER A 103 2.89 -0.95 -2.52
C SER A 103 1.68 -1.78 -2.10
N GLY A 104 1.58 -2.18 -0.83
CA GLY A 104 0.43 -2.91 -0.30
C GLY A 104 -0.85 -2.08 -0.31
N LEU A 105 -0.76 -0.78 -0.02
CA LEU A 105 -1.89 0.15 -0.15
C LEU A 105 -2.29 0.33 -1.62
N SER A 106 -1.31 0.35 -2.54
CA SER A 106 -1.60 0.35 -3.98
C SER A 106 -2.26 -0.95 -4.43
N ASP A 107 -1.85 -2.11 -3.90
CA ASP A 107 -2.47 -3.40 -4.20
C ASP A 107 -3.92 -3.45 -3.70
N LEU A 108 -4.18 -2.92 -2.50
CA LEU A 108 -5.54 -2.75 -1.99
C LEU A 108 -6.34 -1.80 -2.91
N GLY A 109 -5.73 -0.70 -3.35
CA GLY A 109 -6.35 0.29 -4.23
C GLY A 109 -6.69 -0.22 -5.63
N LYS A 110 -6.12 -1.34 -6.10
CA LYS A 110 -6.52 -2.01 -7.36
C LYS A 110 -7.94 -2.54 -7.30
N TRP A 111 -8.48 -2.82 -6.11
CA TRP A 111 -9.85 -3.27 -5.91
C TRP A 111 -10.82 -2.10 -5.81
N ALA A 112 -10.74 -1.21 -6.79
CA ALA A 112 -11.64 -0.08 -6.95
C ALA A 112 -13.09 -0.58 -7.20
N PRO A 113 -14.10 0.31 -7.30
CA PRO A 113 -15.48 -0.14 -7.31
C PRO A 113 -15.81 -1.01 -8.52
N ASP A 114 -15.16 -0.84 -9.68
CA ASP A 114 -15.45 -1.63 -10.88
C ASP A 114 -15.06 -3.09 -10.71
N GLU A 115 -13.87 -3.37 -10.18
CA GLU A 115 -13.34 -4.73 -9.98
C GLU A 115 -14.21 -5.50 -8.99
N THR A 116 -14.52 -4.87 -7.85
CA THR A 116 -15.36 -5.46 -6.81
C THR A 116 -16.80 -5.67 -7.29
N LYS A 117 -17.39 -4.69 -7.99
CA LYS A 117 -18.73 -4.84 -8.60
C LYS A 117 -18.76 -5.92 -9.67
N THR A 118 -17.69 -6.09 -10.42
CA THR A 118 -17.58 -7.14 -11.45
C THR A 118 -17.60 -8.53 -10.83
N ILE A 119 -16.91 -8.75 -9.71
CA ILE A 119 -17.01 -10.01 -8.95
C ILE A 119 -18.44 -10.22 -8.44
N GLY A 120 -19.08 -9.18 -7.90
CA GLY A 120 -20.49 -9.24 -7.49
C GLY A 120 -21.43 -9.60 -8.64
N GLN A 121 -21.23 -9.01 -9.82
CA GLN A 121 -21.99 -9.29 -11.03
C GLN A 121 -21.76 -10.73 -11.53
N ALA A 122 -20.53 -11.25 -11.40
CA ALA A 122 -20.21 -12.64 -11.74
C ALA A 122 -20.94 -13.62 -10.82
N LEU A 123 -20.96 -13.39 -9.51
CA LEU A 123 -21.72 -14.21 -8.56
C LEU A 123 -23.24 -14.13 -8.78
N TYR A 124 -23.77 -12.93 -9.05
CA TYR A 124 -25.18 -12.77 -9.41
C TYR A 124 -25.55 -13.58 -10.65
N THR A 125 -24.67 -13.56 -11.66
CA THR A 125 -24.84 -14.31 -12.90
C THR A 125 -24.74 -15.81 -12.63
N SER A 126 -23.77 -16.26 -11.83
CA SER A 126 -23.63 -17.65 -11.38
C SER A 126 -24.91 -18.17 -10.72
N GLY A 127 -25.48 -17.46 -9.74
CA GLY A 127 -26.71 -17.89 -9.08
C GLY A 127 -27.92 -17.98 -10.04
N ARG A 128 -28.01 -17.08 -11.03
CA ARG A 128 -29.04 -17.17 -12.08
C ARG A 128 -28.86 -18.38 -12.98
N LEU A 129 -27.63 -18.71 -13.34
CA LEU A 129 -27.31 -19.86 -14.16
C LEU A 129 -27.56 -21.17 -13.41
N ASP A 130 -27.12 -21.26 -12.16
CA ASP A 130 -27.32 -22.43 -11.30
C ASP A 130 -28.81 -22.74 -11.16
N GLY A 131 -29.62 -21.76 -10.76
CA GLY A 131 -31.06 -21.96 -10.61
C GLY A 131 -31.78 -22.28 -11.92
N PHE A 132 -31.31 -21.75 -13.05
CA PHE A 132 -31.86 -22.12 -14.36
C PHE A 132 -31.54 -23.58 -14.71
N ILE A 133 -30.28 -24.01 -14.56
CA ILE A 133 -29.86 -25.38 -14.86
C ILE A 133 -30.48 -26.38 -13.90
N ASP A 134 -30.60 -26.06 -12.61
CA ASP A 134 -31.27 -26.90 -11.59
C ASP A 134 -32.70 -27.25 -12.02
N VAL A 135 -33.47 -26.22 -12.42
CA VAL A 135 -34.83 -26.42 -12.93
C VAL A 135 -34.84 -27.33 -14.17
N LEU A 136 -33.89 -27.18 -15.10
CA LEU A 136 -33.85 -28.05 -16.29
C LEU A 136 -33.44 -29.49 -15.96
N ASP A 137 -32.42 -29.71 -15.11
CA ASP A 137 -31.97 -31.05 -14.74
C ASP A 137 -33.05 -31.79 -13.93
N GLY A 138 -33.80 -31.08 -13.09
CA GLY A 138 -34.95 -31.63 -12.36
C GLY A 138 -36.11 -32.10 -13.25
N HIS A 139 -36.16 -31.68 -14.53
CA HIS A 139 -37.15 -32.17 -15.52
C HIS A 139 -36.63 -33.36 -16.35
N ARG A 140 -35.56 -34.03 -15.89
CA ARG A 140 -35.03 -35.26 -16.48
C ARG A 140 -35.82 -36.49 -16.03
N SER A 141 -36.21 -37.36 -16.97
CA SER A 141 -36.83 -38.65 -16.67
C SER A 141 -35.87 -39.59 -15.96
N GLU A 142 -36.34 -40.26 -14.90
CA GLU A 142 -35.59 -41.32 -14.20
C GLU A 142 -35.32 -42.54 -15.11
N ASN A 143 -36.15 -42.74 -16.14
CA ASN A 143 -35.91 -43.73 -17.18
C ASN A 143 -35.20 -43.09 -18.37
N SER A 144 -33.88 -43.26 -18.45
CA SER A 144 -33.03 -42.68 -19.49
C SER A 144 -33.37 -43.15 -20.91
N GLY A 145 -33.97 -44.33 -21.07
CA GLY A 145 -34.38 -44.87 -22.36
C GLY A 145 -35.52 -44.12 -23.04
N GLN A 146 -36.22 -43.24 -22.31
CA GLN A 146 -37.34 -42.45 -22.87
C GLN A 146 -36.91 -41.15 -23.53
N ASN A 147 -35.64 -40.72 -23.40
CA ASN A 147 -35.15 -39.43 -23.92
C ASN A 147 -35.97 -38.20 -23.50
N LYS A 148 -36.65 -38.26 -22.35
CA LYS A 148 -37.50 -37.19 -21.81
C LYS A 148 -36.71 -36.30 -20.85
N ASN A 149 -36.04 -35.28 -21.37
CA ASN A 149 -35.16 -34.41 -20.56
C ASN A 149 -35.20 -32.97 -21.07
N CYS A 150 -34.78 -32.02 -20.24
CA CYS A 150 -34.57 -30.62 -20.65
C CYS A 150 -33.12 -30.27 -20.99
N ILE A 151 -32.17 -31.12 -20.63
CA ILE A 151 -30.77 -31.08 -21.06
C ILE A 151 -30.48 -32.42 -21.76
N ALA A 152 -29.90 -32.37 -22.95
CA ALA A 152 -29.71 -33.59 -23.76
C ALA A 152 -28.45 -33.54 -24.63
N ASN A 153 -28.08 -34.70 -25.18
CA ASN A 153 -26.96 -34.81 -26.10
C ASN A 153 -27.12 -33.84 -27.29
N ASP A 154 -26.03 -33.15 -27.64
CA ASP A 154 -26.06 -32.03 -28.58
C ASP A 154 -26.58 -32.38 -29.98
N GLY A 155 -26.24 -33.58 -30.46
CA GLY A 155 -26.43 -33.98 -31.86
C GLY A 155 -27.76 -34.67 -32.17
N ASP A 156 -28.41 -35.28 -31.18
CA ASP A 156 -29.61 -36.11 -31.38
C ASP A 156 -30.71 -35.92 -30.31
N GLY A 157 -30.46 -35.11 -29.27
CA GLY A 157 -31.43 -34.83 -28.21
C GLY A 157 -31.69 -36.03 -27.28
N THR A 158 -30.89 -37.10 -27.37
CA THR A 158 -31.01 -38.26 -26.48
C THR A 158 -30.55 -37.94 -25.06
N THR A 159 -30.98 -38.74 -24.08
CA THR A 159 -30.50 -38.59 -22.70
C THR A 159 -28.99 -38.73 -22.64
N LYS A 160 -28.33 -37.74 -22.04
CA LYS A 160 -26.91 -37.80 -21.71
C LYS A 160 -26.75 -37.47 -20.24
N ALA A 161 -25.90 -38.23 -19.54
CA ALA A 161 -25.60 -37.96 -18.14
C ALA A 161 -25.14 -36.51 -17.94
N PHE A 162 -25.79 -35.81 -17.02
CA PHE A 162 -25.45 -34.46 -16.61
C PHE A 162 -25.33 -34.46 -15.09
N ASP A 163 -24.13 -34.18 -14.61
CA ASP A 163 -23.81 -34.11 -13.19
C ASP A 163 -23.97 -32.66 -12.73
N PHE A 164 -25.19 -32.31 -12.34
CA PHE A 164 -25.49 -30.97 -11.85
C PHE A 164 -24.65 -30.62 -10.62
N ASP A 165 -24.59 -31.52 -9.63
CA ASP A 165 -23.93 -31.29 -8.36
C ASP A 165 -22.44 -30.96 -8.52
N ALA A 166 -21.73 -31.66 -9.40
CA ALA A 166 -20.32 -31.40 -9.66
C ALA A 166 -20.05 -30.12 -10.47
N LEU A 167 -21.03 -29.64 -11.24
CA LEU A 167 -20.86 -28.54 -12.20
C LEU A 167 -21.49 -27.22 -11.74
N CYS A 168 -22.80 -27.21 -11.49
CA CYS A 168 -23.61 -26.05 -11.10
C CYS A 168 -24.14 -26.15 -9.66
N GLY A 169 -23.89 -27.28 -8.98
CA GLY A 169 -24.48 -27.58 -7.68
C GLY A 169 -24.24 -26.50 -6.63
N PRO A 170 -24.99 -26.57 -5.52
CA PRO A 170 -24.88 -25.65 -4.39
C PRO A 170 -23.54 -25.83 -3.68
N THR A 171 -22.48 -25.34 -4.29
CA THR A 171 -21.13 -25.30 -3.73
C THR A 171 -20.93 -23.97 -3.04
N GLU A 172 -20.57 -24.02 -1.76
CA GLU A 172 -20.11 -22.84 -1.03
C GLU A 172 -18.95 -22.19 -1.77
N VAL A 173 -18.95 -20.87 -1.91
CA VAL A 173 -17.88 -20.10 -2.58
C VAL A 173 -16.50 -20.48 -2.04
N ALA A 174 -16.36 -20.66 -0.72
CA ALA A 174 -15.11 -21.05 -0.07
C ALA A 174 -14.55 -22.41 -0.54
N LYS A 175 -15.41 -23.30 -1.04
CA LYS A 175 -15.06 -24.66 -1.50
C LYS A 175 -14.85 -24.75 -3.01
N ALA A 176 -15.09 -23.68 -3.77
CA ALA A 176 -15.02 -23.70 -5.23
C ALA A 176 -13.59 -23.82 -5.82
N GLY A 177 -12.55 -23.67 -4.98
CA GLY A 177 -11.16 -23.49 -5.42
C GLY A 177 -10.80 -22.01 -5.56
N ASN A 178 -9.54 -21.70 -5.89
CA ASN A 178 -9.00 -20.33 -5.85
C ASN A 178 -8.28 -19.88 -7.12
N GLU A 179 -8.16 -20.73 -8.15
CA GLU A 179 -7.71 -20.25 -9.45
C GLU A 179 -8.84 -19.43 -10.06
N PRO A 180 -8.66 -18.13 -10.35
CA PRO A 180 -9.68 -17.37 -11.06
C PRO A 180 -9.81 -18.00 -12.45
N GLY A 181 -10.87 -18.78 -12.65
CA GLY A 181 -11.21 -19.28 -13.98
C GLY A 181 -11.41 -18.09 -14.90
N ASP A 182 -10.94 -18.18 -16.14
CA ASP A 182 -11.18 -17.11 -17.10
C ASP A 182 -12.68 -17.03 -17.42
N LEU A 183 -13.37 -16.04 -16.84
CA LEU A 183 -14.80 -15.79 -17.13
C LEU A 183 -15.04 -15.48 -18.61
N LYS A 184 -13.99 -15.11 -19.35
CA LYS A 184 -14.02 -14.88 -20.79
C LYS A 184 -13.61 -16.09 -21.61
N SER A 185 -13.25 -17.24 -21.02
CA SER A 185 -12.62 -18.31 -21.79
C SER A 185 -13.46 -18.66 -23.00
N SER A 186 -12.87 -18.46 -24.18
CA SER A 186 -13.45 -18.82 -25.47
C SER A 186 -13.20 -20.29 -25.81
N ASP A 187 -12.81 -21.09 -24.81
CA ASP A 187 -12.65 -22.51 -25.00
C ASP A 187 -14.01 -23.15 -25.28
N ARG A 188 -14.01 -24.37 -25.82
CA ARG A 188 -15.27 -25.07 -26.15
C ARG A 188 -16.18 -25.31 -24.93
N ASN A 189 -15.67 -25.08 -23.72
CA ASN A 189 -16.41 -25.13 -22.46
C ASN A 189 -16.99 -23.77 -22.06
N GLY A 190 -16.60 -22.66 -22.68
CA GLY A 190 -17.27 -21.38 -22.52
C GLY A 190 -18.59 -21.38 -23.28
N PHE A 191 -19.69 -21.01 -22.60
CA PHE A 191 -21.01 -20.83 -23.25
C PHE A 191 -20.98 -19.78 -24.38
N TRP A 192 -19.91 -18.98 -24.43
CA TRP A 192 -19.57 -18.05 -25.50
C TRP A 192 -19.36 -18.72 -26.87
N TRP A 193 -19.08 -20.03 -26.96
CA TRP A 193 -18.84 -20.67 -28.26
C TRP A 193 -20.12 -21.12 -28.98
N HIS A 194 -21.26 -21.08 -28.28
CA HIS A 194 -22.50 -21.67 -28.78
C HIS A 194 -23.31 -20.71 -29.62
N ARG A 195 -23.44 -21.03 -30.91
CA ARG A 195 -24.35 -20.31 -31.82
C ARG A 195 -25.82 -20.66 -31.64
N ARG A 196 -26.10 -21.88 -31.14
CA ARG A 196 -27.46 -22.41 -30.93
C ARG A 196 -27.55 -23.06 -29.56
N ALA A 197 -28.62 -22.75 -28.84
CA ALA A 197 -28.91 -23.29 -27.52
C ALA A 197 -29.52 -24.71 -27.58
N ALA A 198 -30.44 -24.95 -28.51
CA ALA A 198 -31.18 -26.21 -28.63
C ALA A 198 -30.32 -27.36 -29.17
N ALA A 199 -30.54 -28.56 -28.65
CA ALA A 199 -30.02 -29.81 -29.22
C ALA A 199 -30.64 -30.06 -30.61
N SER A 200 -29.94 -30.83 -31.44
CA SER A 200 -30.47 -31.30 -32.73
C SER A 200 -31.20 -32.62 -32.53
N GLY A 201 -32.12 -33.00 -33.44
CA GLY A 201 -32.81 -34.29 -33.41
C GLY A 201 -34.30 -34.19 -33.08
N GLY A 202 -34.95 -35.36 -32.96
CA GLY A 202 -36.41 -35.47 -32.77
C GLY A 202 -36.86 -35.72 -31.32
N ASN A 203 -35.92 -35.87 -30.38
CA ASN A 203 -36.20 -36.16 -28.97
C ASN A 203 -36.61 -34.88 -28.20
N ASN A 204 -37.77 -34.33 -28.54
CA ASN A 204 -38.25 -33.04 -28.07
C ASN A 204 -39.30 -33.20 -26.96
N HIS A 205 -38.85 -33.23 -25.71
CA HIS A 205 -39.70 -33.53 -24.55
C HIS A 205 -39.59 -32.49 -23.42
N CYS A 206 -38.82 -31.44 -23.58
CA CYS A 206 -38.68 -30.41 -22.55
C CYS A 206 -39.91 -29.49 -22.51
N VAL A 207 -40.81 -29.73 -21.56
CA VAL A 207 -42.05 -28.94 -21.40
C VAL A 207 -41.82 -27.46 -21.09
N ILE A 208 -40.67 -27.11 -20.50
CA ILE A 208 -40.27 -25.71 -20.24
C ILE A 208 -40.08 -24.94 -21.56
N PHE A 209 -39.69 -25.65 -22.63
CA PHE A 209 -39.41 -25.08 -23.94
C PHE A 209 -40.50 -25.42 -24.97
N ASP A 210 -41.73 -25.68 -24.51
CA ASP A 210 -42.87 -25.92 -25.39
C ASP A 210 -43.24 -24.67 -26.21
N ASP A 211 -44.01 -24.88 -27.28
CA ASP A 211 -44.75 -23.82 -27.96
C ASP A 211 -45.67 -23.13 -26.95
N LEU A 212 -45.37 -21.88 -26.63
CA LEU A 212 -46.10 -21.11 -25.64
C LEU A 212 -47.50 -20.71 -26.11
N ASN A 213 -47.70 -20.53 -27.42
CA ASN A 213 -49.01 -20.23 -28.00
C ASN A 213 -49.93 -21.44 -27.82
N THR A 214 -49.44 -22.63 -28.17
CA THR A 214 -50.19 -23.88 -27.98
C THR A 214 -50.40 -24.21 -26.50
N ALA A 215 -49.36 -24.08 -25.67
CA ALA A 215 -49.43 -24.45 -24.25
C ALA A 215 -50.30 -23.51 -23.40
N TYR A 216 -50.36 -22.21 -23.72
CA TYR A 216 -51.15 -21.20 -22.98
C TYR A 216 -52.32 -20.62 -23.78
N SER A 217 -52.68 -21.22 -24.91
CA SER A 217 -53.80 -20.86 -25.80
C SER A 217 -53.76 -19.46 -26.47
N THR A 218 -52.92 -18.49 -26.05
CA THR A 218 -52.85 -17.14 -26.66
C THR A 218 -51.55 -16.34 -26.38
N LYS A 219 -50.45 -16.96 -25.95
CA LYS A 219 -49.23 -16.20 -25.59
C LYS A 219 -48.49 -15.67 -26.83
N THR A 220 -48.46 -14.35 -26.99
CA THR A 220 -47.83 -13.67 -28.16
C THR A 220 -46.37 -13.28 -27.94
N ALA A 221 -45.93 -13.14 -26.68
CA ALA A 221 -44.56 -12.76 -26.35
C ALA A 221 -43.68 -13.98 -26.06
N ALA A 222 -42.43 -13.93 -26.54
CA ALA A 222 -41.38 -14.87 -26.14
C ALA A 222 -41.12 -14.78 -24.63
N THR A 223 -40.65 -15.88 -24.04
CA THR A 223 -40.18 -15.91 -22.65
C THR A 223 -38.66 -15.81 -22.62
N ASP A 224 -38.15 -14.77 -21.97
CA ASP A 224 -36.71 -14.54 -21.81
C ASP A 224 -36.24 -15.13 -20.47
N PHE A 225 -35.30 -16.08 -20.54
CA PHE A 225 -34.49 -16.50 -19.41
C PHE A 225 -33.14 -15.80 -19.45
N LEU A 226 -32.53 -15.62 -18.28
CA LEU A 226 -31.14 -15.13 -18.17
C LEU A 226 -30.91 -13.81 -18.93
N ALA A 227 -31.86 -12.88 -18.81
CA ALA A 227 -31.86 -11.59 -19.50
C ALA A 227 -31.77 -11.69 -21.05
N GLY A 228 -32.35 -12.76 -21.61
CA GLY A 228 -32.42 -12.98 -23.05
C GLY A 228 -31.30 -13.87 -23.63
N LEU A 229 -30.43 -14.45 -22.79
CA LEU A 229 -29.46 -15.47 -23.24
C LEU A 229 -30.17 -16.70 -23.79
N ILE A 230 -31.27 -17.09 -23.15
CA ILE A 230 -32.13 -18.18 -23.58
C ILE A 230 -33.52 -17.62 -23.80
N LYS A 231 -34.08 -17.82 -25.00
CA LYS A 231 -35.43 -17.38 -25.35
C LYS A 231 -36.27 -18.54 -25.80
N VAL A 232 -37.47 -18.66 -25.23
CA VAL A 232 -38.52 -19.56 -25.73
C VAL A 232 -39.48 -18.73 -26.58
N HIS A 233 -39.45 -18.95 -27.87
CA HIS A 233 -40.31 -18.31 -28.84
C HIS A 233 -41.72 -18.89 -28.77
N GLN A 234 -42.67 -18.04 -29.14
CA GLN A 234 -44.08 -18.29 -28.99
C GLN A 234 -44.62 -19.43 -29.86
N THR A 235 -43.92 -19.85 -30.93
CA THR A 235 -44.39 -20.95 -31.82
C THR A 235 -43.38 -22.06 -32.07
N THR A 236 -42.10 -21.82 -31.80
CA THR A 236 -41.01 -22.74 -32.19
C THR A 236 -40.19 -23.27 -31.01
N GLY A 237 -40.53 -22.92 -29.77
CA GLY A 237 -39.73 -23.34 -28.60
C GLY A 237 -38.44 -22.54 -28.50
N LEU A 238 -37.29 -23.16 -28.18
CA LEU A 238 -36.02 -22.45 -28.04
C LEU A 238 -35.61 -21.74 -29.34
N THR A 239 -35.58 -20.41 -29.35
CA THR A 239 -35.02 -19.64 -30.46
C THR A 239 -33.53 -19.40 -30.28
N ALA A 240 -32.79 -19.52 -31.37
CA ALA A 240 -31.44 -18.98 -31.45
C ALA A 240 -31.51 -17.45 -31.66
N ALA A 241 -32.04 -16.72 -30.68
CA ALA A 241 -32.10 -15.26 -30.72
C ALA A 241 -30.70 -14.69 -30.47
N THR A 242 -29.90 -14.58 -31.54
CA THR A 242 -28.46 -14.25 -31.50
C THR A 242 -27.63 -15.39 -30.93
N ALA A 243 -26.49 -15.70 -31.57
CA ALA A 243 -25.49 -16.57 -30.95
C ALA A 243 -25.21 -16.08 -29.52
N ILE A 244 -25.18 -16.99 -28.55
CA ILE A 244 -24.90 -16.64 -27.14
C ILE A 244 -23.57 -15.85 -27.06
N ALA A 245 -22.61 -16.24 -27.90
CA ALA A 245 -21.36 -15.54 -28.20
C ALA A 245 -21.50 -14.01 -28.41
N ALA A 246 -22.48 -13.62 -29.21
CA ALA A 246 -22.65 -12.24 -29.68
C ALA A 246 -23.40 -11.37 -28.67
N GLN A 247 -23.97 -11.97 -27.62
CA GLN A 247 -24.67 -11.23 -26.58
C GLN A 247 -23.75 -10.73 -25.45
N LYS A 248 -22.46 -11.08 -25.45
CA LYS A 248 -21.54 -10.78 -24.34
C LYS A 248 -21.48 -9.32 -23.93
N SER A 249 -21.48 -8.42 -24.91
CA SER A 249 -21.32 -6.98 -24.71
C SER A 249 -22.66 -6.24 -24.55
N THR A 250 -23.79 -6.94 -24.74
CA THR A 250 -25.14 -6.33 -24.73
C THR A 250 -26.04 -6.91 -23.66
N ASN A 251 -25.82 -8.16 -23.26
CA ASN A 251 -26.62 -8.84 -22.26
C ASN A 251 -26.40 -8.23 -20.87
N LYS A 252 -27.50 -7.92 -20.18
CA LYS A 252 -27.48 -7.17 -18.91
C LYS A 252 -26.76 -7.88 -17.78
N ILE A 253 -26.67 -9.22 -17.79
CA ILE A 253 -25.98 -9.96 -16.73
C ILE A 253 -24.49 -10.19 -17.06
N LEU A 254 -24.08 -9.96 -18.32
CA LEU A 254 -22.73 -10.29 -18.80
C LEU A 254 -21.87 -9.09 -19.20
N LYS A 255 -22.48 -8.01 -19.70
CA LYS A 255 -21.76 -6.87 -20.33
C LYS A 255 -20.69 -6.24 -19.44
N ASP A 256 -20.96 -6.10 -18.13
CA ASP A 256 -20.04 -5.44 -17.21
C ASP A 256 -18.87 -6.37 -16.86
N ILE A 257 -19.12 -7.69 -16.85
CA ILE A 257 -18.10 -8.71 -16.71
C ILE A 257 -17.19 -8.70 -17.94
N ASP A 258 -17.76 -8.72 -19.14
CA ASP A 258 -16.96 -8.64 -20.38
C ASP A 258 -16.13 -7.34 -20.45
N ALA A 259 -16.69 -6.21 -20.03
CA ALA A 259 -15.97 -4.93 -20.03
C ALA A 259 -14.83 -4.87 -19.00
N ASN A 260 -15.04 -5.36 -17.77
CA ASN A 260 -14.14 -5.10 -16.65
C ASN A 260 -13.29 -6.30 -16.20
N TRP A 261 -13.54 -7.51 -16.69
CA TRP A 261 -12.75 -8.69 -16.29
C TRP A 261 -11.22 -8.53 -16.44
N PRO A 262 -10.67 -7.88 -17.48
CA PRO A 262 -9.23 -7.66 -17.56
C PRO A 262 -8.67 -6.84 -16.39
N LYS A 263 -9.45 -5.87 -15.86
CA LYS A 263 -9.07 -5.11 -14.67
C LYS A 263 -9.05 -6.00 -13.42
N VAL A 264 -10.04 -6.89 -13.28
CA VAL A 264 -10.07 -7.89 -12.20
C VAL A 264 -8.86 -8.81 -12.26
N GLN A 265 -8.49 -9.29 -13.46
CA GLN A 265 -7.30 -10.12 -13.65
C GLN A 265 -6.02 -9.38 -13.24
N GLN A 266 -5.91 -8.09 -13.59
CA GLN A 266 -4.80 -7.25 -13.14
C GLN A 266 -4.80 -7.03 -11.62
N ALA A 267 -5.97 -6.85 -11.00
CA ALA A 267 -6.13 -6.63 -9.56
C ALA A 267 -5.74 -7.85 -8.71
N TYR A 268 -5.82 -9.07 -9.25
CA TYR A 268 -5.28 -10.26 -8.58
C TYR A 268 -3.76 -10.28 -8.46
N THR A 269 -3.04 -9.51 -9.29
CA THR A 269 -1.59 -9.43 -9.22
C THR A 269 -1.16 -8.44 -8.15
N THR A 270 -0.52 -8.92 -7.09
CA THR A 270 0.05 -8.07 -6.03
C THR A 270 1.51 -7.74 -6.34
N ALA A 271 1.95 -6.54 -5.96
CA ALA A 271 3.31 -6.05 -6.14
C ALA A 271 4.08 -5.95 -4.81
N ALA A 272 3.39 -5.86 -3.67
CA ALA A 272 4.01 -5.72 -2.37
C ALA A 272 4.80 -6.98 -1.97
N GLY A 273 6.08 -6.79 -1.69
CA GLY A 273 6.90 -7.78 -0.99
C GLY A 273 6.66 -7.76 0.52
N ARG A 274 7.06 -8.83 1.18
CA ARG A 274 7.08 -8.92 2.65
C ARG A 274 8.44 -8.44 3.18
N SER A 275 8.41 -7.59 4.19
CA SER A 275 9.61 -7.10 4.87
C SER A 275 9.97 -8.01 6.05
N PRO A 276 11.26 -8.12 6.39
CA PRO A 276 11.71 -9.00 7.46
C PRO A 276 11.22 -8.51 8.82
N THR A 277 10.73 -9.43 9.65
CA THR A 277 10.29 -9.17 11.04
C THR A 277 10.90 -10.10 12.07
N THR A 278 11.56 -11.17 11.60
CA THR A 278 12.26 -12.16 12.42
C THR A 278 13.76 -12.17 12.12
N GLU A 279 14.58 -12.64 13.06
CA GLU A 279 16.04 -12.75 12.90
C GLU A 279 16.42 -13.49 11.61
N GLN A 280 15.73 -14.59 11.28
CA GLN A 280 16.00 -15.37 10.07
C GLN A 280 15.65 -14.61 8.78
N GLU A 281 14.51 -13.91 8.74
CA GLU A 281 14.14 -13.12 7.56
C GLU A 281 15.13 -11.97 7.29
N TYR A 282 15.69 -11.35 8.34
CA TYR A 282 16.76 -10.35 8.17
C TYR A 282 18.04 -10.98 7.63
N LYS A 283 18.43 -12.15 8.15
CA LYS A 283 19.58 -12.91 7.64
C LYS A 283 19.39 -13.27 6.16
N ASP A 284 18.20 -13.73 5.78
CA ASP A 284 17.88 -14.11 4.40
C ASP A 284 17.92 -12.90 3.45
N LEU A 285 17.37 -11.76 3.86
CA LEU A 285 17.41 -10.54 3.05
C LEU A 285 18.84 -10.00 2.83
N LEU A 286 19.72 -10.19 3.81
CA LEU A 286 21.09 -9.70 3.76
C LEU A 286 22.09 -10.72 3.19
N LYS A 287 21.65 -11.96 2.92
CA LYS A 287 22.53 -13.10 2.58
C LYS A 287 23.30 -12.89 1.27
N ASP A 288 22.61 -12.65 0.18
CA ASP A 288 23.24 -12.58 -1.14
C ASP A 288 22.96 -11.23 -1.81
N GLU A 289 23.72 -10.94 -2.87
CA GLU A 289 23.59 -9.66 -3.59
C GLU A 289 22.20 -9.48 -4.22
N SER A 290 21.57 -10.55 -4.71
CA SER A 290 20.24 -10.47 -5.33
C SER A 290 19.16 -10.10 -4.30
N SER A 291 19.30 -10.59 -3.08
CA SER A 291 18.44 -10.24 -1.95
C SER A 291 18.68 -8.78 -1.51
N ARG A 292 19.95 -8.36 -1.37
CA ARG A 292 20.31 -6.98 -0.99
C ARG A 292 19.96 -5.95 -2.07
N GLN A 293 19.86 -6.34 -3.34
CA GLN A 293 19.44 -5.46 -4.42
C GLN A 293 18.10 -4.77 -4.13
N LYS A 294 17.19 -5.43 -3.41
CA LYS A 294 15.90 -4.90 -2.97
C LYS A 294 16.02 -3.65 -2.09
N LEU A 295 17.16 -3.46 -1.42
CA LEU A 295 17.41 -2.33 -0.52
C LEU A 295 18.01 -1.10 -1.23
N ARG A 296 18.45 -1.22 -2.48
CA ARG A 296 19.16 -0.14 -3.19
C ARG A 296 18.35 1.15 -3.31
N ALA A 297 17.06 1.04 -3.61
CA ALA A 297 16.17 2.20 -3.70
C ALA A 297 15.98 2.87 -2.33
N ALA A 298 15.80 2.08 -1.27
CA ALA A 298 15.68 2.60 0.09
C ALA A 298 16.97 3.28 0.56
N ALA A 299 18.14 2.69 0.27
CA ALA A 299 19.44 3.30 0.53
C ALA A 299 19.60 4.65 -0.16
N GLN A 300 19.22 4.75 -1.43
CA GLN A 300 19.27 6.01 -2.16
C GLN A 300 18.39 7.09 -1.51
N THR A 301 17.16 6.73 -1.11
CA THR A 301 16.24 7.66 -0.42
C THR A 301 16.79 8.12 0.93
N VAL A 302 17.23 7.18 1.79
CA VAL A 302 17.70 7.49 3.14
C VAL A 302 18.94 8.37 3.14
N ASN A 303 19.88 8.13 2.22
CA ASN A 303 21.09 8.93 2.12
C ASN A 303 20.88 10.22 1.30
N ASN A 304 19.71 10.41 0.71
CA ASN A 304 19.37 11.57 -0.11
C ASN A 304 20.43 11.85 -1.21
N TRP A 305 20.94 10.78 -1.84
CA TRP A 305 22.00 10.92 -2.84
C TRP A 305 21.46 11.53 -4.13
N LYS A 306 22.17 12.53 -4.63
CA LYS A 306 22.04 12.91 -6.05
C LYS A 306 22.68 11.83 -6.91
N PRO A 307 22.35 11.77 -8.22
CA PRO A 307 22.96 10.78 -9.12
C PRO A 307 24.50 10.75 -9.09
N ALA A 308 25.15 11.90 -8.89
CA ALA A 308 26.61 12.02 -8.80
C ALA A 308 27.20 11.55 -7.45
N ASP A 309 26.41 11.56 -6.37
CA ASP A 309 26.86 11.18 -5.02
C ASP A 309 26.67 9.67 -4.75
N LYS A 310 26.04 8.96 -5.70
CA LYS A 310 25.72 7.55 -5.59
C LYS A 310 27.03 6.71 -5.58
N PRO A 311 27.23 5.82 -4.58
CA PRO A 311 28.31 4.85 -4.61
C PRO A 311 28.38 4.08 -5.93
N ALA A 312 29.59 3.95 -6.50
CA ALA A 312 29.82 3.22 -7.74
C ALA A 312 29.37 1.75 -7.63
N ASN A 313 29.63 1.13 -6.47
CA ASN A 313 29.09 -0.16 -6.10
C ASN A 313 28.12 -0.04 -4.92
N MET A 314 26.83 -0.19 -5.20
CA MET A 314 25.78 -0.18 -4.20
C MET A 314 25.86 -1.37 -3.23
N ASP A 315 26.30 -2.54 -3.68
CA ASP A 315 26.36 -3.73 -2.82
C ASP A 315 27.47 -3.59 -1.76
N ASP A 316 28.63 -3.03 -2.14
CA ASP A 316 29.72 -2.77 -1.20
C ASP A 316 29.31 -1.77 -0.11
N TYR A 317 28.57 -0.71 -0.50
CA TYR A 317 27.98 0.21 0.46
C TYR A 317 27.02 -0.51 1.43
N LEU A 318 26.12 -1.35 0.92
CA LEU A 318 25.18 -2.10 1.76
C LEU A 318 25.92 -3.05 2.71
N LYS A 319 26.94 -3.77 2.24
CA LYS A 319 27.79 -4.62 3.09
C LYS A 319 28.46 -3.82 4.20
N GLN A 320 28.97 -2.63 3.89
CA GLN A 320 29.58 -1.74 4.89
C GLN A 320 28.57 -1.26 5.93
N VAL A 321 27.39 -0.79 5.49
CA VAL A 321 26.33 -0.29 6.38
C VAL A 321 25.78 -1.38 7.29
N PHE A 322 25.50 -2.56 6.74
CA PHE A 322 24.99 -3.70 7.49
C PHE A 322 26.09 -4.50 8.19
N LYS A 323 27.36 -4.08 8.06
CA LYS A 323 28.55 -4.73 8.63
C LYS A 323 28.56 -6.23 8.35
N ILE A 324 28.44 -6.59 7.07
CA ILE A 324 28.40 -7.97 6.59
C ILE A 324 29.83 -8.51 6.45
N ASP A 325 30.13 -9.61 7.12
CA ASP A 325 31.43 -10.28 7.05
C ASP A 325 31.55 -11.23 5.84
N ALA A 326 32.73 -11.83 5.66
CA ALA A 326 32.99 -12.79 4.58
C ALA A 326 32.15 -14.08 4.68
N ASN A 327 31.65 -14.40 5.88
CA ASN A 327 30.76 -15.53 6.14
C ASN A 327 29.28 -15.13 6.03
N VAL A 328 28.99 -13.91 5.56
CA VAL A 328 27.64 -13.39 5.36
C VAL A 328 26.87 -13.16 6.67
N ASN A 329 27.58 -13.07 7.81
CA ASN A 329 26.97 -12.64 9.06
C ASN A 329 26.91 -11.12 9.10
N SER A 330 25.77 -10.59 9.55
CA SER A 330 25.57 -9.16 9.71
C SER A 330 25.69 -8.77 11.18
N ALA A 331 26.67 -7.92 11.51
CA ALA A 331 26.79 -7.37 12.86
C ALA A 331 25.57 -6.52 13.24
N TYR A 332 24.88 -5.93 12.24
CA TYR A 332 23.61 -5.25 12.43
C TYR A 332 22.53 -6.18 12.99
N VAL A 333 22.36 -7.38 12.41
CA VAL A 333 21.36 -8.35 12.89
C VAL A 333 21.68 -8.83 14.31
N THR A 334 22.97 -9.02 14.63
CA THR A 334 23.41 -9.30 16.01
C THR A 334 23.03 -8.15 16.95
N ALA A 335 23.29 -6.91 16.56
CA ALA A 335 22.96 -5.73 17.35
C ALA A 335 21.44 -5.54 17.57
N MET A 336 20.61 -5.98 16.62
CA MET A 336 19.14 -6.01 16.77
C MET A 336 18.69 -7.00 17.85
N LYS A 337 19.28 -8.20 17.88
CA LYS A 337 18.94 -9.26 18.83
C LYS A 337 19.18 -8.85 20.29
N GLU A 338 20.18 -8.01 20.52
CA GLU A 338 20.52 -7.49 21.86
C GLU A 338 19.52 -6.43 22.37
N ILE A 339 18.58 -5.97 21.54
CA ILE A 339 17.59 -4.97 21.94
C ILE A 339 16.47 -5.64 22.72
N SER A 340 16.36 -5.27 24.00
CA SER A 340 15.24 -5.59 24.88
C SER A 340 14.74 -4.32 25.55
N MET A 341 13.43 -4.21 25.74
CA MET A 341 12.76 -3.05 26.32
C MET A 341 11.74 -3.48 27.37
N ASP A 342 11.60 -2.68 28.43
CA ASP A 342 10.43 -2.72 29.31
C ASP A 342 9.29 -1.98 28.62
N VAL A 343 8.40 -2.73 27.99
CA VAL A 343 7.26 -2.18 27.23
C VAL A 343 6.13 -1.87 28.21
N PRO A 344 5.60 -0.63 28.25
CA PRO A 344 4.43 -0.30 29.06
C PRO A 344 3.23 -1.16 28.67
N THR A 345 2.65 -1.83 29.65
CA THR A 345 1.39 -2.57 29.54
C THR A 345 0.27 -1.75 30.17
N LYS A 346 -0.92 -2.36 30.34
CA LYS A 346 -2.04 -1.69 31.02
C LYS A 346 -1.70 -1.44 32.49
N ASP A 347 -2.40 -0.47 33.08
CA ASP A 347 -2.41 -0.21 34.54
C ASP A 347 -1.05 0.18 35.15
N GLY A 348 -0.17 0.78 34.35
CA GLY A 348 1.14 1.28 34.80
C GLY A 348 2.22 0.21 34.95
N GLU A 349 1.90 -1.03 34.59
CA GLU A 349 2.85 -2.13 34.55
C GLU A 349 3.75 -2.06 33.30
N THR A 350 4.87 -2.77 33.34
CA THR A 350 5.76 -2.94 32.20
C THR A 350 6.14 -4.41 32.04
N GLN A 351 6.25 -4.88 30.81
CA GLN A 351 6.75 -6.21 30.49
C GLN A 351 8.02 -6.12 29.66
N LYS A 352 9.09 -6.81 30.10
CA LYS A 352 10.31 -6.93 29.33
C LYS A 352 10.07 -7.80 28.09
N LYS A 353 10.36 -7.27 26.90
CA LYS A 353 10.23 -7.98 25.61
C LYS A 353 11.51 -7.83 24.78
N GLU A 354 11.86 -8.86 24.03
CA GLU A 354 12.91 -8.79 23.01
C GLU A 354 12.35 -8.21 21.71
N LEU A 355 13.18 -7.52 20.93
CA LEU A 355 12.76 -6.81 19.71
C LEU A 355 11.92 -7.66 18.74
N PHE A 356 12.30 -8.93 18.55
CA PHE A 356 11.61 -9.82 17.60
C PHE A 356 10.29 -10.39 18.15
N GLU A 357 10.06 -10.31 19.46
CA GLU A 357 8.84 -10.77 20.13
C GLU A 357 7.77 -9.68 20.24
N MET A 358 8.14 -8.41 20.06
CA MET A 358 7.22 -7.27 20.16
C MET A 358 6.13 -7.31 19.07
N SER A 359 4.88 -7.06 19.47
CA SER A 359 3.77 -6.76 18.54
C SER A 359 3.88 -5.35 17.96
N GLU A 360 2.98 -4.97 17.05
CA GLU A 360 2.91 -3.60 16.54
C GLU A 360 2.64 -2.59 17.68
N GLU A 361 1.73 -2.90 18.58
CA GLU A 361 1.38 -2.07 19.73
C GLU A 361 2.56 -1.93 20.70
N ASP A 362 3.29 -3.03 20.94
CA ASP A 362 4.50 -3.01 21.78
C ASP A 362 5.57 -2.09 21.20
N LEU A 363 5.76 -2.13 19.87
CA LEU A 363 6.74 -1.30 19.17
C LEU A 363 6.37 0.18 19.21
N GLU A 364 5.10 0.53 19.04
CA GLU A 364 4.62 1.91 19.17
C GLU A 364 4.82 2.44 20.59
N ALA A 365 4.50 1.64 21.60
CA ALA A 365 4.73 2.00 23.00
C ALA A 365 6.23 2.17 23.31
N ALA A 366 7.07 1.24 22.85
CA ALA A 366 8.52 1.31 23.02
C ALA A 366 9.14 2.53 22.33
N LEU A 367 8.68 2.85 21.11
CA LEU A 367 9.13 4.03 20.38
C LEU A 367 8.71 5.32 21.10
N ALA A 368 7.48 5.38 21.63
CA ALA A 368 7.01 6.54 22.41
C ALA A 368 7.84 6.76 23.69
N VAL A 369 8.21 5.69 24.41
CA VAL A 369 9.12 5.75 25.56
C VAL A 369 10.47 6.34 25.15
N GLU A 370 11.02 5.86 24.04
CA GLU A 370 12.34 6.27 23.57
C GLU A 370 12.35 7.73 23.07
N ILE A 371 11.30 8.17 22.36
CA ILE A 371 11.11 9.58 21.96
C ILE A 371 11.06 10.51 23.17
N ARG A 372 10.34 10.11 24.24
CA ARG A 372 10.30 10.90 25.49
C ARG A 372 11.66 10.93 26.19
N ARG A 373 12.37 9.81 26.24
CA ARG A 373 13.72 9.71 26.81
C ARG A 373 14.66 10.68 26.11
N LEU A 374 14.73 10.62 24.78
CA LEU A 374 15.58 11.51 23.98
C LEU A 374 15.18 12.98 24.13
N SER A 375 13.89 13.30 24.17
CA SER A 375 13.42 14.67 24.36
C SER A 375 13.84 15.22 25.74
N SER A 376 13.73 14.40 26.79
CA SER A 376 14.16 14.75 28.15
C SER A 376 15.67 14.95 28.24
N GLU A 377 16.46 14.06 27.65
CA GLU A 377 17.91 14.20 27.58
C GLU A 377 18.32 15.45 26.81
N ASN A 378 17.73 15.71 25.65
CA ASN A 378 18.00 16.92 24.88
C ASN A 378 17.69 18.21 25.68
N ALA A 379 16.61 18.23 26.47
CA ALA A 379 16.28 19.35 27.35
C ALA A 379 17.31 19.54 28.48
N LYS A 380 17.78 18.42 29.07
CA LYS A 380 18.83 18.43 30.09
C LYS A 380 20.16 18.93 29.53
N LEU A 381 20.62 18.37 28.41
CA LEU A 381 21.85 18.82 27.73
C LEU A 381 21.76 20.30 27.35
N THR A 382 20.61 20.77 26.85
CA THR A 382 20.41 22.19 26.53
C THR A 382 20.58 23.08 27.77
N THR A 383 20.08 22.64 28.92
CA THR A 383 20.19 23.37 30.19
C THR A 383 21.63 23.36 30.70
N GLU A 384 22.31 22.21 30.65
CA GLU A 384 23.71 22.08 31.02
C GLU A 384 24.63 22.92 30.14
N VAL A 385 24.43 22.93 28.82
CA VAL A 385 25.18 23.78 27.89
C VAL A 385 24.95 25.26 28.19
N LYS A 386 23.71 25.68 28.50
CA LYS A 386 23.42 27.06 28.91
C LYS A 386 24.14 27.41 30.23
N GLN A 387 24.16 26.50 31.19
CA GLN A 387 24.82 26.72 32.47
C GLN A 387 26.35 26.78 32.33
N LEU A 388 26.93 25.89 31.53
CA LEU A 388 28.36 25.91 31.20
C LEU A 388 28.75 27.22 30.52
N ARG A 389 27.95 27.71 29.57
CA ARG A 389 28.18 29.01 28.92
C ARG A 389 28.08 30.18 29.90
N ARG A 390 27.14 30.17 30.85
CA ARG A 390 27.05 31.19 31.91
C ARG A 390 28.27 31.15 32.84
N ASN A 391 28.69 29.96 33.24
CA ASN A 391 29.85 29.79 34.12
C ASN A 391 31.15 30.22 33.43
N GLN A 392 31.31 29.91 32.14
CA GLN A 392 32.44 30.41 31.34
C GLN A 392 32.43 31.95 31.24
N GLY A 393 31.25 32.56 31.02
CA GLY A 393 31.12 34.03 31.04
C GLY A 393 31.45 34.66 32.39
N LYS A 394 31.02 34.03 33.49
CA LYS A 394 31.36 34.45 34.86
C LYS A 394 32.87 34.34 35.12
N GLN A 395 33.49 33.21 34.80
CA GLN A 395 34.94 33.00 34.97
C GLN A 395 35.75 34.02 34.15
N ALA A 396 35.39 34.27 32.89
CA ALA A 396 36.07 35.26 32.06
C ALA A 396 35.96 36.69 32.65
N THR A 397 34.82 37.02 33.25
CA THR A 397 34.61 38.30 33.92
C THR A 397 35.42 38.40 35.21
N GLU A 398 35.50 37.31 35.98
CA GLU A 398 36.31 37.21 37.19
C GLU A 398 37.81 37.31 36.90
N ASP A 399 38.31 36.58 35.91
CA ASP A 399 39.70 36.68 35.44
C ASP A 399 40.04 38.09 34.95
N THR A 400 39.07 38.78 34.32
CA THR A 400 39.23 40.18 33.91
C THR A 400 39.38 41.09 35.12
N CYS A 401 38.58 40.91 36.18
CA CYS A 401 38.74 41.68 37.42
C CYS A 401 40.09 41.38 38.10
N ASN A 402 40.44 40.10 38.27
CA ASN A 402 41.63 39.66 38.99
C ASN A 402 42.94 40.13 38.31
N LYS A 403 42.96 40.28 36.98
CA LYS A 403 44.13 40.81 36.24
C LYS A 403 44.29 42.33 36.34
N MET A 404 43.27 43.07 36.79
CA MET A 404 43.37 44.54 36.90
C MET A 404 44.16 44.96 38.14
N LYS A 405 45.12 45.87 37.94
CA LYS A 405 45.91 46.46 39.02
C LYS A 405 45.48 47.91 39.28
N GLY A 406 45.35 48.25 40.55
CA GLY A 406 44.99 49.59 41.02
C GLY A 406 43.49 49.82 41.20
N GLU A 407 43.15 50.62 42.22
CA GLU A 407 41.77 50.89 42.65
C GLU A 407 40.93 51.57 41.57
N THR A 408 41.48 52.59 40.89
CA THR A 408 40.77 53.36 39.85
C THR A 408 40.41 52.48 38.65
N ALA A 409 41.34 51.67 38.15
CA ALA A 409 41.09 50.75 37.04
C ALA A 409 40.04 49.69 37.40
N CYS A 410 40.12 49.16 38.62
CA CYS A 410 39.16 48.19 39.13
C CYS A 410 37.74 48.77 39.23
N ASN A 411 37.57 49.92 39.88
CA ASN A 411 36.26 50.53 40.10
C ASN A 411 35.64 51.13 38.82
N ASN A 412 36.44 51.38 37.77
CA ASN A 412 35.93 51.79 36.45
C ASN A 412 35.13 50.68 35.75
N LYS A 413 35.32 49.41 36.11
CA LYS A 413 34.47 48.33 35.58
C LYS A 413 33.22 48.19 36.47
N PRO A 414 32.00 48.30 35.90
CA PRO A 414 30.77 48.28 36.67
C PRO A 414 30.47 46.92 37.34
N PHE A 415 31.29 45.90 37.12
CA PHE A 415 31.16 44.56 37.67
C PHE A 415 32.33 44.13 38.57
N CYS A 416 33.29 45.02 38.88
CA CYS A 416 34.42 44.71 39.77
C CYS A 416 34.44 45.61 41.03
N THR A 417 35.05 45.12 42.11
CA THR A 417 35.25 45.85 43.37
C THR A 417 36.67 45.66 43.89
N TYR A 418 37.30 46.76 44.30
CA TYR A 418 38.63 46.76 44.89
C TYR A 418 38.58 46.50 46.40
N ASN A 419 39.40 45.58 46.90
CA ASN A 419 39.61 45.31 48.31
C ASN A 419 41.06 45.66 48.71
N ALA A 420 41.22 46.75 49.45
CA ALA A 420 42.53 47.21 49.92
C ALA A 420 43.17 46.30 51.00
N THR A 421 42.39 45.46 51.67
CA THR A 421 42.89 44.56 52.73
C THR A 421 43.51 43.28 52.19
N GLU A 422 43.34 42.98 50.90
CA GLU A 422 43.92 41.81 50.26
C GLU A 422 45.43 42.03 50.01
N THR A 423 46.26 41.07 50.41
CA THR A 423 47.72 41.20 50.31
C THR A 423 48.26 40.83 48.92
N ASP A 424 47.56 39.94 48.21
CA ASP A 424 47.90 39.54 46.85
C ASP A 424 47.39 40.59 45.84
N GLU A 425 48.31 41.27 45.15
CA GLU A 425 47.98 42.28 44.14
C GLU A 425 47.02 41.78 43.05
N ASN A 426 47.11 40.49 42.69
CA ASN A 426 46.27 39.87 41.66
C ASN A 426 44.86 39.48 42.17
N LYS A 427 44.58 39.75 43.45
CA LYS A 427 43.28 39.49 44.09
C LYS A 427 42.65 40.75 44.69
N LYS A 428 43.32 41.90 44.62
CA LYS A 428 42.76 43.15 45.12
C LYS A 428 41.51 43.57 44.35
N CYS A 429 41.43 43.28 43.05
CA CYS A 429 40.23 43.55 42.25
C CYS A 429 39.45 42.26 41.97
N LYS A 430 38.23 42.14 42.51
CA LYS A 430 37.38 40.93 42.35
C LYS A 430 36.06 41.25 41.65
N PHE A 431 35.49 40.27 40.97
CA PHE A 431 34.13 40.36 40.43
C PHE A 431 33.10 40.55 41.56
N ASN A 432 32.11 41.40 41.34
CA ASN A 432 31.05 41.69 42.29
C ASN A 432 29.68 41.56 41.61
N GLU A 433 28.96 40.49 41.93
CA GLU A 433 27.66 40.17 41.35
C GLU A 433 26.58 41.22 41.66
N THR A 434 26.65 41.86 42.83
CA THR A 434 25.74 42.95 43.23
C THR A 434 25.96 44.21 42.37
N LYS A 435 27.21 44.56 42.07
CA LYS A 435 27.52 45.69 41.17
C LYS A 435 27.11 45.37 39.73
N ALA A 436 27.41 44.17 39.25
CA ALA A 436 27.00 43.72 37.92
C ALA A 436 25.47 43.84 37.74
N SER A 437 24.69 43.37 38.71
CA SER A 437 23.23 43.43 38.69
C SER A 437 22.68 44.86 38.74
N LYS A 438 23.30 45.78 39.49
CA LYS A 438 22.86 47.18 39.60
C LYS A 438 23.21 48.05 38.39
N SER A 439 24.28 47.70 37.67
CA SER A 439 24.78 48.48 36.54
C SER A 439 24.04 48.24 35.22
N GLY A 440 23.11 47.28 35.19
CA GLY A 440 22.46 46.82 33.95
C GLY A 440 23.41 46.10 32.98
N VAL A 441 24.70 45.96 33.32
CA VAL A 441 25.64 45.14 32.55
C VAL A 441 25.32 43.69 32.83
N SER A 442 24.60 43.04 31.91
CA SER A 442 24.48 41.58 31.91
C SER A 442 25.89 41.02 32.03
N VAL A 443 26.15 40.22 33.08
CA VAL A 443 27.35 39.37 33.22
C VAL A 443 27.71 38.90 31.84
N ALA A 444 28.88 39.30 31.33
CA ALA A 444 29.24 39.21 29.92
C ALA A 444 28.76 37.87 29.37
N GLN A 445 27.58 37.89 28.74
CA GLN A 445 27.05 36.73 28.07
C GLN A 445 28.08 36.54 26.97
N ALA A 446 28.81 35.42 27.05
CA ALA A 446 29.96 35.11 26.20
C ALA A 446 29.74 35.75 24.84
N GLN A 447 30.60 36.73 24.53
CA GLN A 447 30.45 37.65 23.41
C GLN A 447 29.78 36.94 22.24
N THR A 448 28.65 37.48 21.79
CA THR A 448 28.19 37.27 20.43
C THR A 448 29.38 37.63 19.56
N GLY A 449 30.12 36.61 19.10
CA GLY A 449 31.28 36.79 18.26
C GLY A 449 30.84 37.50 17.01
N GLY A 450 31.45 38.64 16.73
CA GLY A 450 31.25 39.39 15.50
C GLY A 450 30.26 40.54 15.64
N THR A 451 30.84 41.72 15.82
CA THR A 451 30.35 42.98 15.27
C THR A 451 30.11 42.81 13.76
N GLN A 452 29.00 42.18 13.36
CA GLN A 452 28.21 42.77 12.29
C GLN A 452 27.31 43.74 13.02
N THR A 453 27.40 45.02 12.66
CA THR A 453 26.35 46.00 12.94
C THR A 453 25.04 45.47 12.37
N THR A 454 24.36 44.60 13.09
CA THR A 454 22.92 44.42 13.00
C THR A 454 22.34 45.64 13.67
N THR A 455 22.47 46.79 13.00
CA THR A 455 21.50 47.87 13.17
C THR A 455 20.16 47.18 13.07
N ASP A 456 19.37 47.18 14.15
CA ASP A 456 18.00 46.68 14.20
C ASP A 456 17.27 47.29 13.00
N LYS A 457 17.21 46.59 11.85
CA LYS A 457 16.79 47.18 10.57
C LYS A 457 15.31 47.53 10.61
N CYS A 458 14.59 46.97 11.57
CA CYS A 458 13.15 47.08 11.71
C CYS A 458 12.71 47.98 12.87
N LYS A 459 13.60 48.37 13.79
CA LYS A 459 13.27 49.33 14.85
C LYS A 459 12.89 50.67 14.22
N ASP A 460 11.81 51.26 14.72
CA ASP A 460 11.24 52.55 14.27
C ASP A 460 10.63 52.60 12.86
N LYS A 461 10.57 51.48 12.13
CA LYS A 461 9.81 51.43 10.86
C LYS A 461 8.31 51.48 11.13
N LYS A 462 7.60 52.33 10.39
CA LYS A 462 6.13 52.36 10.37
C LYS A 462 5.59 51.16 9.60
N LYS A 463 4.30 50.87 9.77
CA LYS A 463 3.62 49.68 9.21
C LYS A 463 3.88 49.48 7.71
N ASP A 464 3.97 50.56 6.93
CA ASP A 464 4.17 50.49 5.47
C ASP A 464 5.62 50.18 5.06
N ASP A 465 6.60 50.46 5.92
CA ASP A 465 8.02 50.21 5.68
C ASP A 465 8.48 48.83 6.23
N CYS A 466 7.62 48.16 7.00
CA CYS A 466 7.89 46.85 7.60
C CYS A 466 7.66 45.70 6.60
N LYS A 467 8.60 45.51 5.66
CA LYS A 467 8.48 44.51 4.59
C LYS A 467 9.30 43.24 4.86
N SER A 468 8.65 42.11 4.59
CA SER A 468 9.26 40.77 4.52
C SER A 468 10.28 40.72 3.36
N PRO A 469 11.39 39.95 3.45
CA PRO A 469 11.71 38.95 4.48
C PRO A 469 12.47 39.48 5.71
N ASP A 470 13.01 40.69 5.65
CA ASP A 470 13.88 41.22 6.70
C ASP A 470 13.11 41.62 7.96
N CYS A 471 11.85 42.08 7.81
CA CYS A 471 11.01 42.55 8.90
C CYS A 471 9.60 41.92 8.87
N LYS A 472 9.03 41.67 10.05
CA LYS A 472 7.63 41.25 10.22
C LYS A 472 6.90 42.17 11.20
N TRP A 473 5.72 42.64 10.80
CA TRP A 473 4.85 43.44 11.67
C TRP A 473 4.10 42.53 12.65
N GLU A 474 4.28 42.71 13.96
CA GLU A 474 3.60 41.97 15.01
C GLU A 474 3.03 42.92 16.07
N GLY A 475 1.70 42.91 16.23
CA GLY A 475 1.00 43.83 17.12
C GLY A 475 1.13 45.29 16.63
N GLU A 476 1.75 46.14 17.44
CA GLU A 476 1.98 47.56 17.15
C GLU A 476 3.45 47.87 16.78
N THR A 477 4.29 46.84 16.58
CA THR A 477 5.73 47.02 16.38
C THR A 477 6.28 46.17 15.22
N CYS A 478 7.28 46.69 14.51
CA CYS A 478 8.02 45.98 13.46
C CYS A 478 9.25 45.26 14.06
N LYS A 479 9.38 43.94 13.85
CA LYS A 479 10.47 43.11 14.40
C LYS A 479 11.36 42.52 13.30
N ASP A 480 12.65 42.34 13.58
CA ASP A 480 13.58 41.66 12.67
C ASP A 480 13.19 40.18 12.52
N SER A 481 12.96 39.72 11.29
CA SER A 481 12.65 38.33 10.98
C SER A 481 13.89 37.59 10.48
N SER A 482 14.92 37.51 11.31
CA SER A 482 16.12 36.71 10.99
C SER A 482 16.81 36.16 12.24
N PHE A 483 16.38 34.97 12.68
CA PHE A 483 17.10 34.14 13.67
C PHE A 483 18.10 33.16 13.02
N ILE A 484 18.50 33.39 11.76
CA ILE A 484 19.36 32.46 11.01
C ILE A 484 20.61 33.18 10.50
N LEU A 485 21.51 33.62 11.37
CA LEU A 485 22.92 33.83 11.01
C LEU A 485 23.80 33.72 12.28
N ASN A 486 24.16 32.51 12.68
CA ASN A 486 25.47 32.31 13.31
C ASN A 486 26.04 30.96 12.88
N LYS A 487 27.14 31.04 12.12
CA LYS A 487 27.83 29.94 11.46
C LYS A 487 28.52 29.02 12.49
N GLN A 488 28.61 27.74 12.14
CA GLN A 488 29.47 26.70 12.74
C GLN A 488 29.02 25.95 14.01
N PHE A 489 27.75 25.94 14.38
CA PHE A 489 27.21 24.75 15.02
C PHE A 489 26.46 23.94 13.98
N ALA A 490 26.98 22.76 13.66
CA ALA A 490 26.40 21.76 12.78
C ALA A 490 25.08 21.19 13.35
N LEU A 491 24.10 22.07 13.61
CA LEU A 491 22.72 21.71 13.92
C LEU A 491 21.90 21.48 12.64
N SER A 492 22.49 21.64 11.45
CA SER A 492 21.83 21.35 10.18
C SER A 492 21.67 19.84 9.90
N VAL A 493 22.01 18.95 10.83
CA VAL A 493 21.72 17.51 10.72
C VAL A 493 20.67 17.04 11.73
N VAL A 494 20.54 17.66 12.91
CA VAL A 494 19.58 17.20 13.93
C VAL A 494 18.16 17.75 13.69
N SER A 495 18.01 18.95 13.11
CA SER A 495 16.68 19.50 12.81
C SER A 495 16.00 18.80 11.62
N ALA A 496 16.76 18.33 10.64
CA ALA A 496 16.21 17.63 9.48
C ALA A 496 15.81 16.17 9.83
N ALA A 497 16.59 15.50 10.69
CA ALA A 497 16.27 14.14 11.13
C ALA A 497 15.03 14.10 12.05
N PHE A 498 14.83 15.10 12.92
CA PHE A 498 13.62 15.15 13.76
C PHE A 498 12.36 15.51 12.96
N ALA A 499 12.48 16.30 11.88
CA ALA A 499 11.35 16.59 11.00
C ALA A 499 10.96 15.38 10.14
N ALA A 500 11.92 14.56 9.69
CA ALA A 500 11.66 13.36 8.89
C ALA A 500 11.11 12.16 9.70
N LEU A 501 11.12 12.23 11.04
CA LEU A 501 10.58 11.20 11.93
C LEU A 501 9.14 11.47 12.38
N LEU A 502 8.60 12.67 12.10
CA LEU A 502 7.23 13.06 12.46
C LEU A 502 6.27 13.10 11.26
N PHE A 503 6.76 12.82 10.05
CA PHE A 503 5.97 12.58 8.84
C PHE A 503 6.33 11.19 8.30
#